data_AF-A0A9X9QEH0-F1
#
_entry.id   AF-A0A9X9QEH0-F1
#
_cell.length_a   1.000
_cell.length_b   1.000
_cell.length_c   1.000
_cell.angle_alpha   90.00
_cell.angle_beta   90.00
_cell.angle_gamma   90.00
#
_symmetry.space_group_name_H-M   'P 1'
#
loop_
_entity.id
_entity.type
_entity.pdbx_description
1 polymer ?
#
loop_
_entity_poly.entity_id
_entity_poly.type
_entity_poly.pdbx_seq_one_letter_code
_entity_poly.pdbx_strand_id
1 'polypeptide(L)'
;MWHSDDIGSNYRAKKFSIWDFQLRILDNFSANFLGLKALASELREILFGENGKEYGTPDEHEPEYEKIIKAFNNTIEDLRGKIHP
;
A
#
# COMPACT_ATOMS: atom_id res chain seq x y z
N MET A 1 16.80 9.66 5.59
CA MET A 1 16.17 10.98 5.47
C MET A 1 15.18 10.91 4.32
N TRP A 2 13.91 11.27 4.52
CA TRP A 2 12.88 11.11 3.47
C TRP A 2 12.85 12.29 2.47
N HIS A 3 13.55 13.36 2.80
CA HIS A 3 13.81 14.48 1.90
C HIS A 3 15.20 15.08 2.17
N SER A 4 15.84 15.57 1.12
CA SER A 4 17.11 16.29 1.08
C SER A 4 17.15 17.10 -0.21
N ASP A 5 18.13 17.99 -0.38
CA ASP A 5 18.30 18.75 -1.62
C ASP A 5 18.83 17.89 -2.79
N ASP A 6 19.22 16.64 -2.51
CA ASP A 6 19.64 15.67 -3.52
C ASP A 6 18.46 14.78 -3.97
N ILE A 7 17.97 15.06 -5.18
CA ILE A 7 16.93 14.26 -5.86
C ILE A 7 17.32 12.79 -5.95
N GLY A 8 18.61 12.47 -6.19
CA GLY A 8 19.08 11.09 -6.31
C GLY A 8 18.94 10.31 -5.00
N SER A 9 19.30 10.93 -3.87
CA SER A 9 19.14 10.34 -2.55
C SER A 9 17.68 10.22 -2.13
N ASN A 10 16.83 11.19 -2.47
CA ASN A 10 15.39 11.10 -2.22
C ASN A 10 14.75 9.94 -2.99
N TYR A 11 15.10 9.78 -4.27
CA TYR A 11 14.64 8.67 -5.09
C TYR A 11 15.07 7.31 -4.52
N ARG A 12 16.35 7.17 -4.13
CA ARG A 12 16.87 5.94 -3.50
C ARG A 12 16.18 5.63 -2.18
N ALA A 13 16.03 6.62 -1.30
CA ALA A 13 15.37 6.44 -0.01
C ALA A 13 13.91 6.00 -0.18
N LYS A 14 13.19 6.59 -1.14
CA LYS A 14 11.80 6.19 -1.45
C LYS A 14 11.71 4.78 -2.03
N LYS A 15 12.57 4.41 -3.00
CA LYS A 15 12.65 3.03 -3.51
C LYS A 15 12.95 2.03 -2.40
N PHE A 16 13.87 2.37 -1.51
CA PHE A 16 14.17 1.54 -0.36
C PHE A 16 12.95 1.35 0.53
N SER A 17 12.19 2.41 0.85
CA SER A 17 10.96 2.29 1.63
C SER A 17 9.89 1.39 0.98
N ILE A 18 9.79 1.38 -0.35
CA ILE A 18 8.85 0.49 -1.07
C ILE A 18 9.25 -0.97 -0.88
N TRP A 19 10.53 -1.28 -1.08
CA TRP A 19 11.05 -2.62 -0.88
C TRP A 19 10.97 -3.05 0.59
N ASP A 20 11.29 -2.14 1.51
CA ASP A 20 11.25 -2.36 2.95
C ASP A 20 9.81 -2.60 3.44
N PHE A 21 8.77 -2.02 2.79
CA PHE A 21 7.37 -2.32 3.10
C PHE A 21 7.03 -3.80 2.86
N GLN A 22 7.48 -4.38 1.75
CA GLN A 22 7.28 -5.80 1.47
C GLN A 22 7.88 -6.66 2.59
N LEU A 23 9.14 -6.41 2.91
CA LEU A 23 9.86 -7.22 3.90
C LEU A 23 9.38 -6.99 5.33
N ARG A 24 9.17 -5.75 5.75
CA ARG A 24 8.86 -5.42 7.14
C ARG A 24 7.39 -5.54 7.48
N ILE A 25 6.50 -5.30 6.52
CA ILE A 25 5.07 -5.35 6.75
C ILE A 25 4.50 -6.64 6.18
N LEU A 26 4.54 -6.81 4.86
CA LEU A 26 3.81 -7.89 4.19
C LEU A 26 4.32 -9.29 4.53
N ASP A 27 5.62 -9.47 4.71
CA ASP A 27 6.21 -10.78 5.02
C ASP A 27 6.22 -11.11 6.52
N ASN A 28 5.90 -10.13 7.38
CA ASN A 28 5.80 -10.31 8.83
C ASN A 28 4.36 -10.47 9.34
N PHE A 29 3.38 -10.56 8.44
CA PHE A 29 2.01 -10.85 8.84
C PHE A 29 1.93 -12.25 9.44
N SER A 30 1.38 -12.35 10.64
CA SER A 30 1.08 -13.66 11.24
C SER A 30 0.04 -14.41 10.42
N ALA A 31 -0.03 -15.73 10.57
CA ALA A 31 -1.01 -16.57 9.89
C ALA A 31 -2.46 -16.07 10.04
N ASN A 32 -2.81 -15.51 11.20
CA ASN A 32 -4.13 -14.96 11.50
C ASN A 32 -4.51 -13.73 10.66
N PHE A 33 -3.53 -13.08 10.04
CA PHE A 33 -3.72 -11.85 9.26
C PHE A 33 -3.40 -12.03 7.78
N LEU A 34 -3.17 -13.26 7.28
CA LEU A 34 -2.85 -13.48 5.87
C LEU A 34 -3.89 -12.88 4.91
N GLY A 35 -5.16 -12.89 5.28
CA GLY A 35 -6.23 -12.27 4.49
C GLY A 35 -6.11 -10.75 4.35
N LEU A 36 -5.43 -10.07 5.27
CA LEU A 36 -5.17 -8.63 5.21
C LEU A 36 -3.94 -8.27 4.37
N LYS A 37 -3.13 -9.26 3.94
CA LYS A 37 -1.92 -9.02 3.13
C LYS A 37 -2.28 -8.33 1.81
N ALA A 38 -3.39 -8.75 1.18
CA ALA A 38 -3.91 -8.15 -0.05
C ALA A 38 -4.30 -6.67 0.17
N LEU A 39 -5.06 -6.38 1.23
CA LEU A 39 -5.44 -5.02 1.59
C LEU A 39 -4.23 -4.12 1.82
N ALA A 40 -3.23 -4.60 2.57
CA ALA A 40 -2.02 -3.82 2.86
C ALA A 40 -1.23 -3.49 1.59
N SER A 41 -1.14 -4.43 0.64
CA SER A 41 -0.52 -4.18 -0.67
C SER A 41 -1.29 -3.14 -1.48
N GLU A 42 -2.62 -3.29 -1.57
CA GLU A 42 -3.48 -2.40 -2.37
C GLU A 42 -3.49 -0.96 -1.80
N LEU A 43 -3.58 -0.80 -0.49
CA LEU A 43 -3.46 0.50 0.17
C LEU A 43 -2.12 1.18 -0.11
N ARG A 44 -1.03 0.41 -0.11
CA ARG A 44 0.31 0.93 -0.43
C ARG A 44 0.38 1.43 -1.87
N GLU A 45 -0.28 0.77 -2.80
CA GLU A 45 -0.34 1.22 -4.20
C GLU A 45 -1.25 2.44 -4.38
N ILE A 46 -2.40 2.48 -3.70
CA ILE A 46 -3.30 3.64 -3.76
C ILE A 46 -2.61 4.89 -3.21
N LEU A 47 -1.93 4.79 -2.07
CA LEU A 47 -1.32 5.95 -1.39
C LEU A 47 0.04 6.38 -1.97
N PHE A 48 0.75 5.48 -2.64
CA PHE A 48 2.14 5.72 -3.07
C PHE A 48 2.43 5.33 -4.53
N GLY A 49 1.39 5.05 -5.31
CA GLY A 49 1.46 4.66 -6.72
C GLY A 49 2.09 3.29 -6.96
N GLU A 50 1.87 2.75 -8.16
CA GLU A 50 2.46 1.48 -8.57
C GLU A 50 3.98 1.61 -8.73
N ASN A 51 4.75 0.75 -8.06
CA ASN A 51 6.23 0.72 -8.12
C ASN A 51 6.92 2.06 -7.84
N GLY A 52 6.21 3.00 -7.20
CA GLY A 52 6.64 4.39 -7.10
C GLY A 52 6.82 4.98 -8.50
N LYS A 53 5.75 5.13 -9.26
CA LYS A 53 5.75 5.92 -10.49
C LYS A 53 4.98 7.23 -10.34
N GLU A 54 4.09 7.30 -9.36
CA GLU A 54 3.29 8.48 -9.03
C GLU A 54 3.76 8.97 -7.65
N TYR A 55 4.54 10.06 -7.65
CA TYR A 55 5.21 10.57 -6.44
C TYR A 55 4.72 11.96 -6.01
N GLY A 56 3.62 12.44 -6.58
CA GLY A 56 3.00 13.72 -6.24
C GLY A 56 1.88 13.54 -5.22
N THR A 57 1.65 14.56 -4.40
CA THR A 57 0.33 14.76 -3.81
C THR A 57 -0.64 14.97 -4.98
N PRO A 58 -1.69 14.16 -5.12
CA PRO A 58 -2.65 14.38 -6.18
C PRO A 58 -3.35 15.73 -5.97
N ASP A 59 -3.65 16.40 -7.07
CA ASP A 59 -4.38 17.68 -7.03
C ASP A 59 -5.83 17.49 -6.54
N GLU A 60 -6.38 16.27 -6.64
CA GLU A 60 -7.71 15.89 -6.19
C GLU A 60 -7.67 14.62 -5.31
N HIS A 61 -8.09 14.73 -4.05
CA HIS A 61 -8.05 13.64 -3.07
C HIS A 61 -9.28 12.73 -3.07
N GLU A 62 -10.42 13.21 -3.57
CA GLU A 62 -11.69 12.48 -3.54
C GLU A 62 -11.64 11.12 -4.27
N PRO A 63 -10.99 11.00 -5.46
CA PRO A 63 -10.83 9.71 -6.14
C PRO A 63 -9.97 8.68 -5.38
N GLU A 64 -9.12 9.11 -4.44
CA GLU A 64 -8.28 8.20 -3.65
C GLU A 64 -9.08 7.56 -2.51
N TYR A 65 -9.94 8.33 -1.84
CA TYR A 65 -10.78 7.82 -0.77
C TYR A 65 -11.75 6.74 -1.27
N GLU A 66 -12.33 6.92 -2.45
CA GLU A 66 -13.19 5.89 -3.06
C GLU A 66 -12.43 4.58 -3.31
N LYS A 67 -11.17 4.66 -3.79
CA LYS A 67 -10.31 3.49 -3.99
C LYS A 67 -9.99 2.80 -2.67
N ILE A 68 -9.67 3.56 -1.62
CA ILE A 68 -9.43 3.03 -0.28
C ILE A 68 -10.68 2.29 0.23
N ILE A 69 -11.84 2.94 0.20
CA ILE A 69 -13.11 2.34 0.64
C ILE A 69 -13.40 1.05 -0.13
N LYS A 70 -13.19 1.05 -1.44
CA LYS A 70 -13.37 -0.13 -2.29
C LYS A 70 -12.43 -1.28 -1.90
N ALA A 71 -11.15 -1.01 -1.65
CA ALA A 71 -10.19 -2.03 -1.20
C ALA A 71 -10.62 -2.69 0.13
N PHE A 72 -11.10 -1.88 1.09
CA PHE A 72 -11.65 -2.39 2.34
C PHE A 72 -12.89 -3.26 2.11
N ASN A 73 -13.85 -2.79 1.32
CA ASN A 73 -15.08 -3.54 1.02
C ASN A 73 -14.78 -4.90 0.35
N ASN A 74 -13.89 -4.90 -0.66
CA ASN A 74 -13.47 -6.14 -1.33
C ASN A 74 -12.84 -7.12 -0.34
N THR A 75 -11.95 -6.64 0.54
CA THR A 75 -11.30 -7.49 1.54
C THR A 75 -12.30 -8.07 2.53
N ILE A 76 -13.30 -7.30 2.97
CA ILE A 76 -14.35 -7.77 3.87
C ILE A 76 -15.17 -8.88 3.21
N GLU A 77 -15.57 -8.70 1.95
CA GLU A 77 -16.34 -9.70 1.21
C GLU A 77 -15.53 -10.98 0.96
N ASP A 78 -14.25 -10.87 0.60
CA ASP A 78 -13.34 -12.01 0.45
C ASP A 78 -13.20 -12.81 1.77
N LEU A 79 -13.08 -12.11 2.90
CA LEU A 79 -13.00 -12.75 4.21
C LEU A 79 -14.31 -13.43 4.58
N ARG A 80 -15.46 -12.81 4.30
CA ARG A 80 -16.79 -13.41 4.53
C ARG A 80 -17.00 -14.66 3.68
N GLY A 81 -16.64 -14.64 2.40
CA GLY A 81 -16.71 -15.80 1.52
C GLY A 81 -15.82 -16.96 1.98
N LYS A 82 -14.67 -16.68 2.60
CA LYS A 82 -13.77 -17.69 3.20
C LYS A 82 -14.26 -18.25 4.54
N ILE A 83 -15.14 -17.54 5.25
CA ILE A 83 -15.74 -17.99 6.51
C ILE A 83 -16.99 -18.85 6.26
N HIS A 84 -17.56 -18.82 5.06
CA HIS A 84 -18.70 -19.64 4.64
C HIS A 84 -18.39 -20.55 3.42
N PRO A 85 -17.40 -21.46 3.50
CA PRO A 85 -17.17 -22.48 2.48
C PRO A 85 -18.18 -23.64 2.54
#